data_AF-A0A2W4ZJR2-F1
#
_entry.id   AF-A0A2W4ZJR2-F1
#
_cell.length_a   1.000
_cell.length_b   1.000
_cell.length_c   1.000
_cell.angle_alpha   90.00
_cell.angle_beta   90.00
_cell.angle_gamma   90.00
#
_symmetry.space_group_name_H-M   'P 1'
#
loop_
_entity.id
_entity.type
_entity.pdbx_description
1 polymer ?
#
loop_
_entity_poly.entity_id
_entity_poly.type
_entity_poly.pdbx_seq_one_letter_code
_entity_poly.pdbx_strand_id
1 'polypeptide(L)'
;AAALLPVLKINKTAWWDACGVMGRYSAAICVMVIDQKAQNPDNPIKNPGGYLRAMTKRAKTGELNLQNSVFGLLKRDEEKHDA
;
A
#
# COMPACT_ATOMS: atom_id res chain seq x y z
N ALA A 1 3.96 9.67 2.74
CA ALA A 1 2.82 9.31 1.85
C ALA A 1 2.47 10.40 0.84
N ALA A 2 2.24 11.66 1.24
CA ALA A 2 1.78 12.71 0.32
C ALA A 2 2.65 12.88 -0.94
N ALA A 3 3.99 12.82 -0.80
CA ALA A 3 4.93 12.89 -1.92
C ALA A 3 4.88 11.68 -2.87
N LEU A 4 4.40 10.52 -2.41
CA LEU A 4 4.31 9.29 -3.22
C LEU A 4 3.05 9.24 -4.07
N LEU A 5 1.99 10.00 -3.72
CA LEU A 5 0.72 9.93 -4.46
C LEU A 5 0.87 10.29 -5.95
N PRO A 6 1.59 11.37 -6.34
CA PRO A 6 1.83 11.68 -7.75
C PRO A 6 2.70 10.63 -8.44
N VAL A 7 3.76 10.15 -7.77
CA VAL A 7 4.69 9.14 -8.31
C VAL A 7 3.95 7.85 -8.65
N LEU A 8 3.07 7.41 -7.75
CA LEU A 8 2.24 6.21 -7.91
C LEU A 8 0.96 6.46 -8.73
N LYS A 9 0.75 7.68 -9.23
CA LYS A 9 -0.47 8.10 -9.94
C LYS A 9 -1.75 7.78 -9.16
N ILE A 10 -1.70 7.87 -7.83
CA ILE A 10 -2.86 7.69 -6.96
C ILE A 10 -3.65 8.99 -6.91
N ASN A 11 -4.91 8.93 -7.32
CA ASN A 11 -5.80 10.09 -7.25
C ASN A 11 -6.06 10.49 -5.79
N LYS A 12 -6.09 11.81 -5.51
CA LYS A 12 -6.41 12.39 -4.21
C LYS A 12 -7.73 11.87 -3.63
N THR A 13 -8.73 11.58 -4.46
CA THR A 13 -10.01 11.03 -4.01
C THR A 13 -9.85 9.65 -3.38
N ALA A 14 -9.01 8.77 -3.95
CA ALA A 14 -8.72 7.46 -3.37
C ALA A 14 -7.94 7.58 -2.06
N TRP A 15 -7.03 8.56 -1.96
CA TRP A 15 -6.32 8.87 -0.73
C TRP A 15 -7.26 9.36 0.39
N TRP A 16 -8.18 10.27 0.06
CA TRP A 16 -9.14 10.80 1.03
C TRP A 16 -10.14 9.74 1.50
N ASP A 17 -10.67 8.88 0.61
CA ASP A 17 -11.53 7.76 1.01
C ASP A 17 -10.77 6.78 1.92
N ALA A 18 -9.53 6.43 1.58
CA ALA A 18 -8.69 5.60 2.45
C ALA A 18 -8.51 6.27 3.84
N CYS A 19 -8.13 7.54 3.88
CA CYS A 19 -7.97 8.27 5.14
C CYS A 19 -9.27 8.33 5.96
N GLY A 20 -10.42 8.48 5.32
CA GLY A 20 -11.73 8.51 5.99
C GLY A 20 -12.11 7.17 6.61
N VAL A 21 -11.62 6.07 6.05
CA VAL A 21 -12.00 4.70 6.46
C VAL A 21 -11.06 4.13 7.52
N MET A 22 -9.75 4.25 7.32
CA MET A 22 -8.75 3.59 8.18
C MET A 22 -7.86 4.58 8.95
N GLY A 23 -8.12 5.88 8.82
CA GLY A 23 -7.28 6.94 9.37
C GLY A 23 -6.03 7.22 8.52
N ARG A 24 -5.41 8.39 8.75
CA ARG A 24 -4.28 8.87 7.96
C ARG A 24 -3.03 7.99 8.07
N TYR A 25 -2.73 7.46 9.27
CA TYR A 25 -1.54 6.64 9.49
C TYR A 25 -1.62 5.30 8.76
N SER A 26 -2.72 4.58 8.93
CA SER A 26 -2.95 3.31 8.23
C SER A 26 -2.97 3.50 6.71
N ALA A 27 -3.62 4.56 6.22
CA ALA A 27 -3.60 4.88 4.80
C ALA A 27 -2.18 5.20 4.29
N ALA A 28 -1.37 5.92 5.08
CA ALA A 28 0.02 6.20 4.73
C ALA A 28 0.87 4.93 4.62
N ILE A 29 0.72 3.99 5.56
CA ILE A 29 1.39 2.69 5.51
C ILE A 29 0.92 1.90 4.27
N CYS A 30 -0.38 1.90 3.95
CA CYS A 30 -0.88 1.27 2.73
C CYS A 30 -0.18 1.83 1.47
N VAL A 31 0.00 3.15 1.39
CA VAL A 31 0.73 3.77 0.27
C VAL A 31 2.20 3.33 0.22
N MET A 32 2.88 3.20 1.37
CA MET A 32 4.26 2.68 1.41
C MET A 32 4.33 1.21 0.97
N VAL A 33 3.37 0.39 1.38
CA VAL A 33 3.26 -1.01 0.94
C VAL A 33 3.05 -1.09 -0.58
N ILE A 34 2.19 -0.21 -1.12
CA ILE A 34 1.92 -0.13 -2.55
C ILE A 34 3.16 0.32 -3.32
N ASP A 35 3.90 1.30 -2.81
CA ASP A 35 5.16 1.77 -3.39
C ASP A 35 6.17 0.63 -3.53
N GLN A 36 6.43 -0.08 -2.44
CA GLN A 36 7.31 -1.25 -2.45
C GLN A 36 6.88 -2.32 -3.45
N LYS A 37 5.58 -2.62 -3.53
CA LYS A 37 5.06 -3.58 -4.50
C LYS A 37 5.07 -3.07 -5.94
N ALA A 38 5.03 -1.76 -6.17
CA ALA A 38 5.15 -1.17 -7.50
C ALA A 38 6.60 -1.24 -8.01
N GLN A 39 7.58 -1.18 -7.09
CA GLN A 39 9.01 -1.29 -7.39
C GLN A 39 9.52 -2.75 -7.45
N ASN A 40 8.65 -3.74 -7.27
CA ASN A 40 9.06 -5.14 -7.36
C ASN A 40 9.43 -5.49 -8.82
N PRO A 41 10.68 -5.93 -9.11
CA PRO A 41 11.14 -6.17 -10.48
C PRO A 41 10.47 -7.40 -11.13
N ASP A 42 10.09 -8.41 -10.33
CA ASP A 42 9.53 -9.66 -10.85
C ASP A 42 8.04 -9.53 -11.16
N ASN A 43 7.30 -8.80 -10.33
CA ASN A 43 5.86 -8.63 -10.48
C ASN A 43 5.37 -7.27 -9.93
N PRO A 44 5.61 -6.18 -10.66
CA PRO A 44 5.21 -4.85 -10.23
C PRO A 44 3.69 -4.66 -10.30
N ILE A 45 3.11 -4.00 -9.28
CA ILE A 45 1.71 -3.60 -9.34
C ILE A 45 1.50 -2.57 -10.45
N LYS A 46 0.59 -2.88 -11.39
CA LYS A 46 0.26 -2.02 -12.53
C LYS A 46 -0.65 -0.84 -12.20
N ASN A 47 -1.46 -0.94 -11.15
CA ASN A 47 -2.43 0.09 -10.76
C ASN A 47 -2.44 0.34 -9.23
N PRO A 48 -1.52 1.19 -8.74
CA PRO A 48 -1.44 1.59 -7.33
C PRO A 48 -2.76 2.14 -6.77
N GLY A 49 -3.46 2.99 -7.53
CA GLY A 49 -4.71 3.60 -7.10
C GLY A 49 -5.87 2.59 -6.99
N GLY A 50 -5.91 1.60 -7.89
CA GLY A 50 -6.84 0.47 -7.79
C GLY A 50 -6.54 -0.40 -6.57
N TYR A 51 -5.25 -0.63 -6.29
CA TYR A 51 -4.82 -1.37 -5.11
C TYR A 51 -5.22 -0.68 -3.80
N LEU A 52 -5.01 0.64 -3.71
CA LEU A 52 -5.43 1.41 -2.54
C LEU A 52 -6.95 1.31 -2.32
N ARG A 53 -7.77 1.42 -3.37
CA ARG A 53 -9.22 1.25 -3.26
C ARG A 53 -9.62 -0.14 -2.77
N ALA A 54 -8.92 -1.19 -3.22
CA ALA A 54 -9.15 -2.55 -2.74
C ALA A 54 -8.77 -2.70 -1.25
N MET A 55 -7.66 -2.09 -0.82
CA MET A 55 -7.28 -2.04 0.60
C MET A 55 -8.33 -1.28 1.42
N THR A 56 -8.84 -0.15 0.92
CA THR A 56 -9.92 0.60 1.56
C THR A 56 -11.20 -0.22 1.67
N LYS A 57 -11.58 -0.96 0.63
CA LYS A 57 -12.76 -1.86 0.68
C LYS A 57 -12.59 -2.93 1.77
N ARG A 58 -11.42 -3.55 1.87
CA ARG A 58 -11.11 -4.53 2.93
C ARG A 58 -11.08 -3.90 4.32
N ALA A 59 -10.64 -2.65 4.45
CA ALA A 59 -10.69 -1.95 5.73
C ALA A 59 -12.13 -1.70 6.17
N LYS A 60 -13.04 -1.35 5.24
CA LYS A 60 -14.48 -1.20 5.52
C LYS A 60 -15.10 -2.50 6.05
N THR A 61 -14.62 -3.66 5.62
CA THR A 61 -15.12 -4.98 6.04
C THR A 61 -14.37 -5.58 7.23
N GLY A 62 -13.33 -4.91 7.75
CA GLY A 62 -12.47 -5.45 8.82
C GLY A 62 -11.49 -6.54 8.35
N GLU A 63 -11.39 -6.79 7.04
CA GLU A 63 -10.56 -7.83 6.44
C GLU A 63 -9.15 -7.34 6.07
N LEU A 64 -8.86 -6.05 6.28
CA LEU A 64 -7.54 -5.50 6.00
C LEU A 64 -6.55 -5.87 7.11
N ASN A 65 -5.69 -6.88 6.84
CA ASN A 65 -4.56 -7.19 7.71
C ASN A 65 -3.30 -6.44 7.27
N LEU A 66 -3.12 -5.24 7.83
CA LEU A 66 -1.98 -4.36 7.51
C LEU A 66 -0.67 -4.87 8.11
N GLN A 67 -0.72 -5.48 9.28
CA GLN A 67 0.47 -6.05 9.95
C GLN A 67 1.12 -7.13 9.08
N ASN A 68 0.33 -8.09 8.59
CA ASN A 68 0.83 -9.13 7.69
C ASN A 68 1.40 -8.55 6.38
N SER A 69 0.81 -7.45 5.90
CA SER A 69 1.31 -6.77 4.70
C SER A 69 2.69 -6.15 4.92
N VAL A 70 2.94 -5.57 6.11
CA VAL A 70 4.23 -4.98 6.49
C VAL A 70 5.27 -6.07 6.80
N PHE A 71 4.94 -7.05 7.65
CA PHE A 71 5.86 -8.15 7.99
C PHE A 71 6.28 -8.95 6.75
N GLY A 72 5.34 -9.21 5.84
CA GLY A 72 5.65 -9.87 4.58
C GLY A 72 6.60 -9.07 3.69
N LEU A 73 6.62 -7.73 3.78
CA LEU A 73 7.61 -6.91 3.07
C LEU A 73 8.98 -6.98 3.74
N LEU A 74 9.04 -6.84 5.06
CA LEU A 74 10.30 -6.90 5.82
C LEU A 74 11.04 -8.23 5.58
N LYS A 75 10.32 -9.35 5.68
CA LYS A 75 10.92 -10.68 5.44
C LYS A 75 11.51 -10.83 4.04
N ARG A 76 10.85 -10.30 3.01
CA ARG A 76 11.36 -10.36 1.63
C ARG A 76 12.58 -9.46 1.41
N ASP A 77 12.72 -8.41 2.19
CA ASP A 77 13.87 -7.51 2.13
C ASP A 77 15.10 -8.15 2.80
N GLU A 78 14.90 -8.86 3.92
CA GLU A 78 15.92 -9.71 4.55
C GLU A 78 16.42 -10.80 3.59
N GLU A 79 15.50 -11.55 2.96
CA GLU A 79 15.84 -12.60 1.98
C GLU A 79 16.64 -12.07 0.77
N LYS A 80 16.50 -10.78 0.42
CA LYS A 80 17.27 -10.14 -0.66
C LYS A 80 18.63 -9.62 -0.22
N HIS A 81 18.82 -9.30 1.06
CA HIS A 81 20.12 -8.88 1.59
C HIS A 81 21.03 -10.07 1.90
N ASP A 82 20.46 -11.23 2.23
CA ASP A 82 21.20 -12.46 2.54
C ASP A 82 21.57 -13.33 1.31
N ALA A 83 21.11 -12.94 0.11
CA ALA A 83 21.33 -13.63 -1.16
C ALA A 83 22.33 -12.89 -2.06
#